data_AF-A0A0K2RFP6-F1
#
_entry.id   AF-A0A0K2RFP6-F1
#
_cell.length_a   1.000
_cell.length_b   1.000
_cell.length_c   1.000
_cell.angle_alpha   90.00
_cell.angle_beta   90.00
_cell.angle_gamma   90.00
#
_symmetry.space_group_name_H-M   'P 1'
#
loop_
_entity.id
_entity.type
_entity.pdbx_description
1 polymer ?
#
loop_
_entity_poly.entity_id
_entity_poly.type
_entity_poly.pdbx_seq_one_letter_code
_entity_poly.pdbx_strand_id
1 'polypeptide(L)'
;MARDDVVDYFRDYATRIDAPVRTGTDVTWISTSDGSFSVETSDGGWRARNVVLATGAYQIPKIPALSAGLPKSVLQLHTHDYRNPEQLPDGAALIVGTGQSGGQIAEDLLAAGREVHLAVSTCPEAPRRYRGHDILYWLLQAGIHGPEYGINALTVGQLPSPAARFACNPLLSGTDGATTSTSANSAAKASSCTGTWKQPTTANSPSRTTSHNASQQSRPGSASAWAVRSTPTSLPLE
;
A
#
# COMPACT_ATOMS: atom_id res chain seq x y z
N MET A 1 -18.27 -2.18 -6.84
CA MET A 1 -17.91 -3.51 -7.38
C MET A 1 -17.25 -4.26 -6.23
N ALA A 2 -17.85 -5.38 -5.83
CA ALA A 2 -17.28 -6.21 -4.78
C ALA A 2 -16.01 -6.91 -5.31
N ARG A 3 -15.21 -7.49 -4.40
CA ARG A 3 -13.99 -8.22 -4.77
C ARG A 3 -14.29 -9.32 -5.80
N ASP A 4 -15.33 -10.09 -5.58
CA ASP A 4 -15.64 -11.25 -6.42
C ASP A 4 -16.14 -10.83 -7.80
N ASP A 5 -16.90 -9.74 -7.91
CA ASP A 5 -17.27 -9.14 -9.21
C ASP A 5 -16.04 -8.78 -10.05
N VAL A 6 -14.98 -8.24 -9.43
CA VAL A 6 -13.72 -7.91 -10.13
C VAL A 6 -13.02 -9.18 -10.60
N VAL A 7 -12.99 -10.21 -9.77
CA VAL A 7 -12.38 -11.51 -10.11
C VAL A 7 -13.11 -12.16 -11.28
N ASP A 8 -14.44 -12.17 -11.23
CA ASP A 8 -15.26 -12.75 -12.30
C ASP A 8 -15.14 -11.96 -13.60
N TYR A 9 -15.09 -10.62 -13.53
CA TYR A 9 -14.78 -9.79 -14.68
C TYR A 9 -13.47 -10.20 -15.38
N PHE A 10 -12.39 -10.45 -14.64
CA PHE A 10 -11.12 -10.88 -15.23
C PHE A 10 -11.16 -12.31 -15.81
N ARG A 11 -11.89 -13.23 -15.17
CA ARG A 11 -12.12 -14.59 -15.71
C ARG A 11 -12.87 -14.54 -17.04
N ASP A 12 -13.94 -13.75 -17.09
CA ASP A 12 -14.75 -13.56 -18.28
C ASP A 12 -13.96 -12.89 -19.39
N TYR A 13 -13.15 -11.88 -19.03
CA TYR A 13 -12.29 -11.20 -19.97
C TYR A 13 -11.25 -12.14 -20.59
N ALA A 14 -10.57 -12.96 -19.77
CA ALA A 14 -9.61 -13.95 -20.25
C ALA A 14 -10.26 -14.97 -21.20
N THR A 15 -11.46 -15.44 -20.87
CA THR A 15 -12.24 -16.35 -21.73
C THR A 15 -12.62 -15.70 -23.06
N ARG A 16 -13.08 -14.45 -23.02
CA ARG A 16 -13.55 -13.71 -24.20
C ARG A 16 -12.46 -13.49 -25.24
N ILE A 17 -11.21 -13.32 -24.79
CA ILE A 17 -10.06 -13.10 -25.67
C ILE A 17 -9.28 -14.39 -25.96
N ASP A 18 -9.78 -15.55 -25.49
CA ASP A 18 -9.09 -16.84 -25.57
C ASP A 18 -7.63 -16.76 -25.06
N ALA A 19 -7.43 -16.09 -23.92
CA ALA A 19 -6.10 -15.92 -23.35
C ALA A 19 -5.55 -17.28 -22.88
N PRO A 20 -4.32 -17.67 -23.29
CA PRO A 20 -3.72 -18.95 -22.90
C PRO A 20 -3.15 -18.90 -21.47
N VAL A 21 -4.01 -18.60 -20.49
CA VAL A 21 -3.63 -18.46 -19.08
C VAL A 21 -3.36 -19.84 -18.48
N ARG A 22 -2.17 -20.01 -17.89
CA ARG A 22 -1.82 -21.21 -17.11
C ARG A 22 -1.74 -20.84 -15.63
N THR A 23 -2.75 -21.25 -14.86
CA THR A 23 -2.79 -21.08 -13.41
C THR A 23 -2.07 -22.23 -12.71
N GLY A 24 -1.55 -22.00 -11.50
CA GLY A 24 -0.79 -23.02 -10.76
C GLY A 24 0.63 -23.25 -11.30
N THR A 25 1.08 -22.41 -12.22
CA THR A 25 2.42 -22.44 -12.81
C THR A 25 3.22 -21.25 -12.28
N ASP A 26 4.00 -21.47 -11.24
CA ASP A 26 4.84 -20.44 -10.63
C ASP A 26 6.12 -20.29 -11.45
N VAL A 27 6.41 -19.06 -11.90
CA VAL A 27 7.70 -18.72 -12.52
C VAL A 27 8.71 -18.46 -11.40
N THR A 28 9.73 -19.31 -11.29
CA THR A 28 10.73 -19.25 -10.21
C THR A 28 12.02 -18.56 -10.65
N TRP A 29 12.38 -18.66 -11.92
CA TRP A 29 13.61 -18.08 -12.45
C TRP A 29 13.48 -17.67 -13.91
N ILE A 30 14.13 -16.58 -14.27
CA ILE A 30 14.25 -16.11 -15.66
C ILE A 30 15.72 -15.77 -15.90
N SER A 31 16.28 -16.31 -16.98
CA SER A 31 17.63 -15.99 -17.44
C SER A 31 17.65 -15.69 -18.92
N THR A 32 18.65 -14.94 -19.36
CA THR A 32 18.92 -14.70 -20.79
C THR A 32 19.83 -15.79 -21.33
N SER A 33 19.49 -16.38 -22.48
CA SER A 33 20.31 -17.38 -23.20
C SER A 33 20.13 -17.18 -24.70
N ASP A 34 21.24 -16.98 -25.41
CA ASP A 34 21.32 -16.95 -26.88
C ASP A 34 20.32 -16.01 -27.57
N GLY A 35 20.14 -14.79 -27.05
CA GLY A 35 19.20 -13.81 -27.60
C GLY A 35 17.73 -14.10 -27.30
N SER A 36 17.45 -15.04 -26.38
CA SER A 36 16.12 -15.38 -25.87
C SER A 36 16.13 -15.47 -24.33
N PHE A 37 14.96 -15.70 -23.74
CA PHE A 37 14.79 -15.95 -22.31
C PHE A 37 14.51 -17.43 -22.06
N SER A 38 15.23 -18.01 -21.11
CA SER A 38 14.88 -19.27 -20.47
C SER A 38 14.08 -18.96 -19.20
N VAL A 39 12.93 -19.60 -19.06
CA VAL A 39 12.01 -19.39 -17.93
C VAL A 39 11.81 -20.73 -17.23
N GLU A 40 12.15 -20.80 -15.96
CA GLU A 40 11.89 -21.96 -15.11
C GLU A 40 10.57 -21.77 -14.40
N THR A 41 9.75 -22.81 -14.42
CA THR A 41 8.46 -22.82 -13.74
C THR A 41 8.26 -24.10 -12.93
N SER A 42 7.29 -24.09 -12.02
CA SER A 42 6.86 -25.29 -11.28
C SER A 42 6.35 -26.42 -12.17
N ASP A 43 6.02 -26.14 -13.43
CA ASP A 43 5.50 -27.09 -14.43
C ASP A 43 6.48 -27.24 -15.62
N GLY A 44 7.77 -26.99 -15.39
CA GLY A 44 8.84 -27.19 -16.37
C GLY A 44 9.38 -25.91 -17.01
N GLY A 45 10.32 -26.09 -17.94
CA GLY A 45 11.06 -25.00 -18.57
C GLY A 45 10.43 -24.48 -19.86
N TRP A 46 10.54 -23.18 -20.08
CA TRP A 46 10.05 -22.51 -21.28
C TRP A 46 11.16 -21.68 -21.93
N ARG A 47 11.01 -21.46 -23.24
CA ARG A 47 11.83 -20.49 -23.98
C ARG A 47 10.93 -19.43 -24.60
N ALA A 48 11.30 -18.17 -24.45
CA ALA A 48 10.54 -17.04 -24.98
C ALA A 48 11.48 -16.00 -25.60
N ARG A 49 11.06 -15.37 -26.71
CA ARG A 49 11.82 -14.24 -27.28
C ARG A 49 11.65 -12.96 -26.46
N ASN A 50 10.49 -12.80 -25.82
CA ASN A 50 10.14 -11.64 -25.00
C ASN A 50 9.48 -12.13 -23.72
N VAL A 51 9.73 -11.42 -22.62
CA VAL A 51 9.08 -11.65 -21.34
C VAL A 51 8.52 -10.33 -20.83
N VAL A 52 7.26 -10.34 -20.41
CA VAL A 52 6.60 -9.20 -19.78
C VAL A 52 6.36 -9.54 -18.32
N LEU A 53 6.94 -8.75 -17.41
CA LEU A 53 6.72 -8.91 -15.97
C LEU A 53 5.45 -8.17 -15.55
N ALA A 54 4.38 -8.93 -15.32
CA ALA A 54 3.08 -8.43 -14.87
C ALA A 54 2.71 -8.97 -13.47
N THR A 55 3.70 -9.15 -12.60
CA THR A 55 3.50 -9.82 -11.30
C THR A 55 2.73 -8.96 -10.29
N GLY A 56 2.78 -7.64 -10.41
CA GLY A 56 2.27 -6.69 -9.41
C GLY A 56 3.33 -6.29 -8.38
N ALA A 57 3.01 -5.40 -7.44
CA ALA A 57 3.98 -4.79 -6.52
C ALA A 57 3.71 -4.99 -5.01
N TYR A 58 2.63 -5.67 -4.63
CA TYR A 58 2.08 -5.67 -3.27
C TYR A 58 2.05 -7.04 -2.56
N GLN A 59 2.80 -8.02 -3.06
CA GLN A 59 2.76 -9.42 -2.60
C GLN A 59 3.58 -9.65 -1.34
N ILE A 60 4.65 -8.87 -1.13
CA ILE A 60 5.54 -9.01 0.04
C ILE A 60 5.20 -7.89 1.03
N PRO A 61 4.63 -8.23 2.20
CA PRO A 61 4.41 -7.28 3.29
C PRO A 61 5.70 -6.57 3.68
N LYS A 62 5.64 -5.25 3.86
CA LYS A 62 6.74 -4.51 4.45
C LYS A 62 6.40 -4.20 5.90
N ILE A 63 7.11 -4.87 6.80
CA ILE A 63 6.94 -4.70 8.25
C ILE A 63 8.04 -3.75 8.76
N PRO A 64 7.70 -2.65 9.46
CA PRO A 64 8.68 -1.74 10.04
C PRO A 64 9.55 -2.46 11.09
N ALA A 65 10.87 -2.21 11.11
CA ALA A 65 11.78 -2.86 12.06
C ALA A 65 11.37 -2.68 13.54
N LEU A 66 10.74 -1.55 13.88
CA LEU A 66 10.25 -1.26 15.23
C LEU A 66 9.17 -2.26 15.71
N SER A 67 8.47 -2.93 14.78
CA SER A 67 7.50 -4.01 15.06
C SER A 67 8.12 -5.13 15.92
N ALA A 68 9.40 -5.43 15.69
CA ALA A 68 10.14 -6.45 16.44
C ALA A 68 10.40 -6.06 17.90
N GLY A 69 10.37 -4.76 18.21
CA GLY A 69 10.60 -4.24 19.56
C GLY A 69 9.34 -4.11 20.42
N LEU A 70 8.16 -4.37 19.86
CA LEU A 70 6.91 -4.27 20.61
C LEU A 70 6.72 -5.45 21.57
N PRO A 71 6.02 -5.24 22.70
CA PRO A 71 5.63 -6.32 23.59
C PRO A 71 4.79 -7.37 22.85
N LYS A 72 5.02 -8.66 23.13
CA LYS A 72 4.25 -9.78 22.55
C LYS A 72 2.76 -9.74 22.87
N SER A 73 2.35 -8.97 23.88
CA SER A 73 0.94 -8.75 24.24
C SER A 73 0.20 -7.83 23.26
N VAL A 74 0.92 -7.08 22.42
CA VAL A 74 0.35 -6.23 21.37
C VAL A 74 0.16 -7.10 20.13
N LEU A 75 -1.09 -7.30 19.72
CA LEU A 75 -1.38 -8.00 18.47
C LEU A 75 -0.99 -7.08 17.31
N GLN A 76 -0.18 -7.60 16.39
CA GLN A 76 0.25 -6.89 15.19
C GLN A 76 -0.31 -7.62 13.97
N LEU A 77 -1.02 -6.90 13.10
CA LEU A 77 -1.65 -7.45 11.91
C LEU A 77 -1.29 -6.60 10.69
N HIS A 78 -0.62 -7.19 9.70
CA HIS A 78 -0.37 -6.47 8.45
C HIS A 78 -1.68 -6.34 7.65
N THR A 79 -1.83 -5.27 6.86
CA THR A 79 -2.99 -5.08 5.96
C THR A 79 -3.23 -6.26 5.00
N HIS A 80 -2.16 -6.99 4.68
CA HIS A 80 -2.19 -8.21 3.87
C HIS A 80 -3.04 -9.33 4.51
N ASP A 81 -3.10 -9.38 5.84
CA ASP A 81 -3.76 -10.44 6.63
C ASP A 81 -5.08 -9.99 7.25
N TYR A 82 -5.37 -8.68 7.23
CA TYR A 82 -6.65 -8.13 7.66
C TYR A 82 -7.78 -8.53 6.71
N ARG A 83 -8.89 -8.99 7.28
CA ARG A 83 -10.11 -9.42 6.59
C ARG A 83 -11.34 -8.77 7.21
N ASN A 84 -11.38 -8.61 8.54
CA ASN A 84 -12.50 -8.01 9.25
C ASN A 84 -12.13 -7.51 10.66
N PRO A 85 -12.96 -6.65 11.28
CA PRO A 85 -12.72 -6.08 12.60
C PRO A 85 -12.63 -7.11 13.75
N GLU A 86 -13.28 -8.26 13.61
CA GLU A 86 -13.34 -9.31 14.63
C GLU A 86 -12.00 -10.03 14.84
N GLN A 87 -11.06 -9.91 13.89
CA GLN A 87 -9.69 -10.41 14.06
C GLN A 87 -8.89 -9.63 15.12
N LEU A 88 -9.34 -8.42 15.47
CA LEU A 88 -8.67 -7.59 16.47
C LEU A 88 -9.29 -7.83 17.85
N PRO A 89 -8.48 -7.90 18.92
CA PRO A 89 -8.99 -7.94 20.27
C PRO A 89 -9.75 -6.65 20.60
N ASP A 90 -10.61 -6.71 21.61
CA ASP A 90 -11.31 -5.51 22.09
C ASP A 90 -10.34 -4.43 22.56
N GLY A 91 -10.73 -3.18 22.34
CA GLY A 91 -9.96 -1.98 22.67
C GLY A 91 -9.66 -1.11 21.45
N ALA A 92 -8.69 -0.23 21.62
CA ALA A 92 -8.27 0.71 20.58
C ALA A 92 -7.30 0.07 19.58
N ALA A 93 -7.42 0.45 18.31
CA ALA A 93 -6.52 0.05 17.24
C ALA A 93 -5.68 1.25 16.76
N LEU A 94 -4.37 1.05 16.63
CA LEU A 94 -3.44 1.98 15.98
C LEU A 94 -3.15 1.52 14.56
N ILE A 95 -3.51 2.30 13.55
CA ILE A 95 -3.13 2.04 12.17
C ILE A 95 -1.88 2.86 11.83
N VAL A 96 -0.84 2.17 11.39
CA VAL A 96 0.43 2.76 10.97
C VAL A 96 0.44 2.87 9.45
N GLY A 97 0.34 4.10 8.93
CA GLY A 97 0.36 4.42 7.51
C GLY A 97 -1.02 4.71 6.92
N THR A 98 -1.15 5.87 6.28
CA THR A 98 -2.38 6.39 5.64
C THR A 98 -2.45 6.08 4.15
N GLY A 99 -1.90 4.95 3.70
CA GLY A 99 -2.15 4.48 2.34
C GLY A 99 -3.64 4.13 2.13
N GLN A 100 -4.04 3.85 0.89
CA GLN A 100 -5.44 3.50 0.56
C GLN A 100 -6.01 2.42 1.49
N SER A 101 -5.27 1.32 1.69
CA SER A 101 -5.69 0.25 2.61
C SER A 101 -5.78 0.70 4.07
N GLY A 102 -4.90 1.60 4.52
CA GLY A 102 -4.94 2.13 5.89
C GLY A 102 -6.18 2.98 6.15
N GLY A 103 -6.56 3.83 5.18
CA GLY A 103 -7.81 4.60 5.25
C GLY A 103 -9.05 3.71 5.24
N GLN A 104 -9.11 2.72 4.35
CA GLN A 104 -10.24 1.78 4.27
C GLN A 104 -10.40 0.95 5.54
N ILE A 105 -9.31 0.46 6.14
CA ILE A 105 -9.38 -0.27 7.41
C ILE A 105 -9.79 0.67 8.55
N ALA A 106 -9.34 1.92 8.55
CA ALA A 106 -9.80 2.89 9.54
C ALA A 106 -11.32 3.08 9.48
N GLU A 107 -11.86 3.24 8.27
CA GLU A 107 -13.31 3.35 8.04
C GLU A 107 -14.07 2.10 8.50
N ASP A 108 -13.55 0.91 8.18
CA ASP A 108 -14.14 -0.38 8.57
C ASP A 108 -14.16 -0.57 10.11
N LEU A 109 -13.06 -0.27 10.79
CA LEU A 109 -12.97 -0.34 12.24
C LEU A 109 -13.86 0.70 12.94
N LEU A 110 -13.94 1.92 12.40
CA LEU A 110 -14.84 2.95 12.91
C LEU A 110 -16.31 2.55 12.74
N ALA A 111 -16.67 1.95 11.59
CA ALA A 111 -18.02 1.44 11.34
C ALA A 111 -18.38 0.29 12.30
N ALA A 112 -17.40 -0.51 12.72
CA ALA A 112 -17.55 -1.53 13.77
C ALA A 112 -17.54 -0.96 15.21
N GLY A 113 -17.51 0.36 15.37
CA GLY A 113 -17.55 1.01 16.69
C GLY A 113 -16.25 0.94 17.48
N ARG A 114 -15.11 0.64 16.83
CA ARG A 114 -13.80 0.61 17.48
C ARG A 114 -13.24 2.02 17.66
N GLU A 115 -12.43 2.19 18.70
CA GLU A 115 -11.56 3.37 18.83
C GLU A 115 -10.35 3.19 17.89
N VAL A 116 -10.09 4.18 17.02
CA VAL A 116 -9.03 4.12 16.01
C VAL A 116 -8.10 5.32 16.14
N HIS A 117 -6.80 5.05 16.21
CA HIS A 117 -5.73 6.02 16.12
C HIS A 117 -4.96 5.84 14.81
N LEU A 118 -4.54 6.95 14.19
CA LEU A 118 -3.78 6.94 12.93
C LEU A 118 -2.38 7.50 13.17
N ALA A 119 -1.34 6.71 12.85
CA ALA A 119 0.02 7.21 12.70
C ALA A 119 0.26 7.58 11.23
N VAL A 120 0.25 8.88 10.95
CA VAL A 120 0.32 9.45 9.60
C VAL A 120 1.76 9.64 9.13
N SER A 121 1.95 9.66 7.81
CA SER A 121 3.25 9.97 7.17
C SER A 121 3.20 11.32 6.47
N THR A 122 4.29 11.73 5.82
CA THR A 122 4.31 12.93 4.96
C THR A 122 3.59 12.75 3.62
N CYS A 123 2.92 11.61 3.41
CA CYS A 123 2.15 11.37 2.20
C CYS A 123 0.92 12.29 2.14
N PRO A 124 0.69 13.02 1.03
CA PRO A 124 -0.43 13.93 0.93
C PRO A 124 -1.77 13.17 0.84
N GLU A 125 -2.85 13.88 1.14
CA GLU A 125 -4.21 13.45 0.86
C GLU A 125 -4.76 14.22 -0.34
N ALA A 126 -5.65 13.59 -1.10
CA ALA A 126 -6.34 14.21 -2.23
C ALA A 126 -7.83 13.86 -2.20
N PRO A 127 -8.70 14.78 -2.65
CA PRO A 127 -10.13 14.51 -2.68
C PRO A 127 -10.45 13.39 -3.67
N ARG A 128 -11.30 12.45 -3.27
CA ARG A 128 -11.77 11.38 -4.16
C ARG A 128 -12.61 11.93 -5.32
N ARG A 129 -13.41 12.97 -5.07
CA ARG A 129 -14.25 13.64 -6.07
C ARG A 129 -13.98 15.13 -6.10
N TYR A 130 -13.97 15.68 -7.30
CA TYR A 130 -13.83 17.11 -7.55
C TYR A 130 -14.75 17.50 -8.71
N ARG A 131 -15.54 18.58 -8.55
CA ARG A 131 -16.45 19.10 -9.60
C ARG A 131 -17.30 18.02 -10.28
N GLY A 132 -17.94 17.16 -9.48
CA GLY A 132 -18.85 16.11 -9.96
C GLY A 132 -18.19 14.86 -10.54
N HIS A 133 -16.86 14.82 -10.67
CA HIS A 133 -16.14 13.67 -11.23
C HIS A 133 -15.13 13.10 -10.24
N ASP A 134 -14.79 11.82 -10.43
CA ASP A 134 -13.72 11.14 -9.68
C ASP A 134 -12.35 11.75 -10.03
N ILE A 135 -11.42 11.76 -9.08
CA ILE A 135 -10.07 12.30 -9.32
C ILE A 135 -9.34 11.54 -10.45
N LEU A 136 -9.62 10.25 -10.66
CA LEU A 136 -9.08 9.47 -11.78
C LEU A 136 -9.57 10.00 -13.14
N TYR A 137 -10.80 10.52 -13.22
CA TYR A 137 -11.30 11.19 -14.43
C TYR A 137 -10.45 12.42 -14.73
N TRP A 138 -10.19 13.26 -13.73
CA TRP A 138 -9.37 14.46 -13.92
C TRP A 138 -7.91 14.14 -14.27
N LEU A 139 -7.33 13.11 -13.65
CA LEU A 139 -6.00 12.61 -14.00
C LEU A 139 -5.95 12.14 -15.47
N LEU A 140 -6.98 11.42 -15.92
CA LEU A 140 -7.09 11.01 -17.32
C LEU A 140 -7.25 12.21 -18.26
N GLN A 141 -8.09 13.18 -17.91
CA GLN A 141 -8.27 14.39 -18.71
C GLN A 141 -6.97 15.19 -18.82
N ALA A 142 -6.24 15.40 -17.72
CA ALA A 142 -4.93 16.05 -17.77
C ALA A 142 -3.94 15.29 -18.68
N GLY A 143 -3.96 13.95 -18.62
CA GLY A 143 -3.16 13.12 -19.52
C GLY A 143 -3.53 13.25 -21.00
N ILE A 144 -4.83 13.34 -21.32
CA ILE A 144 -5.32 13.50 -22.71
C ILE A 144 -4.98 14.87 -23.28
N HIS A 145 -5.17 15.94 -22.50
CA HIS A 145 -4.94 17.31 -22.95
C HIS A 145 -3.47 17.74 -22.86
N GLY A 146 -2.63 16.93 -22.22
CA GLY A 146 -1.19 17.10 -22.20
C GLY A 146 -0.67 17.93 -21.02
N PRO A 147 0.67 18.08 -20.95
CA PRO A 147 1.38 18.55 -19.75
C PRO A 147 1.07 20.00 -19.36
N GLU A 148 0.50 20.79 -20.26
CA GLU A 148 0.08 22.18 -20.02
C GLU A 148 -1.20 22.28 -19.16
N TYR A 149 -1.97 21.19 -19.02
CA TYR A 149 -3.22 21.14 -18.25
C TYR A 149 -3.08 20.50 -16.85
N GLY A 150 -1.86 20.16 -16.41
CA GLY A 150 -1.59 19.63 -15.07
C GLY A 150 -1.07 18.18 -15.05
N ILE A 151 -1.01 17.60 -13.84
CA ILE A 151 -0.36 16.32 -13.44
C ILE A 151 0.26 15.54 -14.61
N ASN A 152 1.56 15.73 -14.79
CA ASN A 152 2.34 14.97 -15.75
C ASN A 152 2.43 13.52 -15.25
N ALA A 153 1.76 12.58 -15.94
CA ALA A 153 2.07 11.17 -15.83
C ALA A 153 3.48 10.94 -16.40
N LEU A 154 4.50 11.25 -15.58
CA LEU A 154 5.90 11.15 -15.97
C LEU A 154 6.15 9.72 -16.45
N THR A 155 6.62 9.59 -17.68
CA THR A 155 7.18 8.31 -18.12
C THR A 155 8.39 7.97 -17.26
N VAL A 156 8.79 6.69 -17.22
CA VAL A 156 9.95 6.25 -16.42
C VAL A 156 11.21 7.08 -16.73
N GLY A 157 11.41 7.49 -17.99
CA GLY A 157 12.54 8.31 -18.41
C GLY A 157 12.46 9.78 -17.98
N GLN A 158 11.28 10.27 -17.58
CA GLN A 158 11.05 11.65 -17.12
C GLN A 158 11.02 11.76 -15.59
N LEU A 159 11.15 10.65 -14.86
CA LEU A 159 11.21 10.68 -13.41
C LEU A 159 12.50 11.38 -12.95
N PRO A 160 12.45 12.24 -11.92
CA PRO A 160 13.64 12.92 -11.38
C PRO A 160 14.64 11.94 -10.76
N SER A 161 14.21 10.72 -10.44
CA SER A 161 15.07 9.60 -10.09
C SER A 161 14.33 8.27 -10.23
N PRO A 162 15.03 7.13 -10.37
CA PRO A 162 14.41 5.80 -10.30
C PRO A 162 13.67 5.52 -8.99
N ALA A 163 13.96 6.26 -7.91
CA ALA A 163 13.25 6.11 -6.64
C ALA A 163 11.85 6.76 -6.66
N ALA A 164 11.63 7.76 -7.52
CA ALA A 164 10.36 8.49 -7.60
C ALA A 164 9.17 7.62 -8.04
N ARG A 165 9.41 6.47 -8.70
CA ARG A 165 8.36 5.47 -9.01
C ARG A 165 7.75 4.81 -7.76
N PHE A 166 8.40 4.97 -6.61
CA PHE A 166 7.95 4.48 -5.32
C PHE A 166 7.48 5.61 -4.40
N ALA A 167 7.25 6.81 -4.96
CA ALA A 167 6.54 7.85 -4.24
C ALA A 167 5.20 7.30 -3.76
N CYS A 168 4.79 7.73 -2.56
CA CYS A 168 3.54 7.26 -2.00
C CYS A 168 2.36 7.73 -2.87
N ASN A 169 1.36 6.86 -3.03
CA ASN A 169 0.09 7.26 -3.62
C ASN A 169 -0.69 8.07 -2.59
N PRO A 170 -1.19 9.28 -2.94
CA PRO A 170 -1.98 10.06 -2.02
C PRO A 170 -3.17 9.25 -1.49
N LEU A 171 -3.53 9.45 -0.22
CA LEU A 171 -4.79 8.93 0.28
C LEU A 171 -5.93 9.64 -0.46
N LEU A 172 -6.83 8.86 -1.05
CA LEU A 172 -7.99 9.39 -1.73
C LEU A 172 -9.15 9.35 -0.76
N SER A 173 -9.31 10.42 0.00
CA SER A 173 -10.42 10.55 0.93
C SER A 173 -11.59 11.25 0.23
N GLY A 174 -12.77 10.65 0.32
CA GLY A 174 -14.01 11.27 -0.11
C GLY A 174 -14.85 11.51 1.13
N THR A 175 -15.18 12.76 1.41
CA THR A 175 -16.34 13.06 2.25
C THR A 175 -17.56 12.55 1.51
N ASP A 176 -18.12 11.47 2.06
CA ASP A 176 -19.46 10.97 1.85
C ASP A 176 -19.69 10.29 0.49
N GLY A 177 -20.07 9.02 0.54
CA GLY A 177 -20.97 8.48 -0.46
C GLY A 177 -22.30 9.23 -0.39
N ALA A 178 -22.35 10.43 -0.98
CA ALA A 178 -23.42 11.42 -0.85
C ALA A 178 -23.69 11.87 0.61
N THR A 179 -23.59 13.18 0.84
CA THR A 179 -24.03 13.95 2.03
C THR A 179 -22.99 14.21 3.12
N THR A 180 -22.50 15.45 3.10
CA THR A 180 -21.62 16.16 4.03
C THR A 180 -21.73 15.74 5.49
N SER A 181 -20.80 14.92 6.02
CA SER A 181 -20.28 15.06 7.40
C SER A 181 -19.17 14.05 7.77
N THR A 182 -18.13 14.57 8.44
CA THR A 182 -17.22 13.85 9.39
C THR A 182 -15.81 13.42 8.95
N SER A 183 -15.04 14.24 8.20
CA SER A 183 -13.56 14.11 8.18
C SER A 183 -12.84 15.25 8.89
N ALA A 184 -13.44 16.45 8.94
CA ALA A 184 -12.93 17.56 9.77
C ALA A 184 -12.94 17.21 11.28
N ASN A 185 -13.82 16.31 11.72
CA ASN A 185 -13.94 15.92 13.12
C ASN A 185 -12.92 14.84 13.54
N SER A 186 -12.47 14.00 12.61
CA SER A 186 -11.46 12.97 12.87
C SER A 186 -10.07 13.58 12.98
N ALA A 187 -9.77 14.61 12.19
CA ALA A 187 -8.56 15.42 12.35
C ALA A 187 -8.59 16.25 13.66
N ALA A 188 -9.76 16.78 14.05
CA ALA A 188 -9.92 17.51 15.32
C ALA A 188 -9.78 16.61 16.56
N LYS A 189 -10.19 15.33 16.50
CA LYS A 189 -9.96 14.36 17.59
C LYS A 189 -8.55 13.73 17.56
N ALA A 190 -7.94 13.56 16.38
CA ALA A 190 -6.54 13.12 16.25
C ALA A 190 -5.50 14.19 16.65
N SER A 191 -5.95 15.41 16.91
CA SER A 191 -5.12 16.55 17.33
C SER A 191 -4.40 16.35 18.66
N SER A 192 -4.72 15.30 19.45
CA SER A 192 -4.03 15.03 20.71
C SER A 192 -2.76 14.18 20.59
N CYS A 193 -2.42 13.64 19.42
CA CYS A 193 -1.23 12.79 19.24
C CYS A 193 -0.55 13.01 17.88
N THR A 194 -0.06 14.22 17.62
CA THR A 194 0.83 14.47 16.48
C THR A 194 2.27 14.14 16.85
N GLY A 195 2.77 12.99 16.40
CA GLY A 195 4.20 12.66 16.40
C GLY A 195 4.70 12.48 14.97
N THR A 196 5.55 13.37 14.48
CA THR A 196 6.27 13.17 13.21
C THR A 196 7.43 12.20 13.43
N TRP A 197 7.34 11.01 12.85
CA TRP A 197 8.38 9.99 13.01
C TRP A 197 9.31 9.94 11.79
N LYS A 198 10.57 10.34 11.99
CA LYS A 198 11.67 10.14 11.04
C LYS A 198 12.40 8.84 11.36
N GLN A 199 12.67 8.03 10.34
CA GLN A 199 13.60 6.90 10.49
C GLN A 199 15.00 7.43 10.82
N PRO A 200 15.73 6.87 11.80
CA PRO A 200 17.13 7.22 12.01
C PRO A 200 17.97 6.69 10.84
N THR A 201 18.60 7.61 10.10
CA THR A 201 19.65 7.28 9.13
C THR A 201 20.92 6.91 9.87
N THR A 202 21.35 5.65 9.81
CA THR A 202 22.65 5.23 10.33
C THR A 202 23.78 5.77 9.45
N ALA A 203 24.70 6.51 10.06
CA ALA A 203 25.88 7.10 9.43
C ALA A 203 26.93 6.04 9.07
N ASN A 204 27.60 6.24 7.93
CA ASN A 204 28.68 5.39 7.39
C ASN A 204 30.01 5.57 8.14
N SER A 205 30.78 4.48 8.25
CA SER A 205 32.25 4.51 8.27
C SER A 205 32.84 3.22 7.67
N PRO A 206 34.02 3.28 7.02
CA PRO A 206 34.32 2.43 5.88
C PRO A 206 35.19 1.22 6.25
N SER A 207 34.81 0.04 5.76
CA SER A 207 35.76 -1.06 5.57
C SER A 207 35.44 -1.82 4.29
N ARG A 208 36.51 -2.09 3.54
CA ARG A 208 36.52 -2.53 2.15
C ARG A 208 36.36 -4.05 2.12
N THR A 209 35.21 -4.55 1.67
CA THR A 209 35.07 -5.96 1.24
C THR A 209 34.06 -6.05 0.11
N THR A 210 34.50 -6.61 -1.02
CA THR A 210 33.72 -6.89 -2.22
C THR A 210 32.59 -7.89 -1.92
N SER A 211 31.34 -7.47 -2.10
CA SER A 211 30.20 -8.39 -2.25
C SER A 211 29.06 -7.71 -3.03
N HIS A 212 28.30 -8.53 -3.76
CA HIS A 212 27.30 -8.14 -4.76
C HIS A 212 26.26 -7.15 -4.24
N ASN A 213 26.08 -6.06 -4.99
CA ASN A 213 25.19 -4.96 -4.64
C ASN A 213 23.77 -5.22 -5.16
N ALA A 214 22.98 -6.01 -4.43
CA ALA A 214 21.52 -5.91 -4.50
C ALA A 214 21.10 -4.78 -3.55
N SER A 215 21.05 -3.55 -4.06
CA SER A 215 20.66 -2.37 -3.29
C SER A 215 19.17 -2.43 -2.92
N GLN A 216 18.87 -2.97 -1.73
CA GLN A 216 17.56 -2.80 -1.10
C GLN A 216 17.46 -1.37 -0.53
N GLN A 217 17.00 -0.43 -1.36
CA GLN A 217 16.65 0.93 -0.93
C GLN A 217 15.30 0.94 -0.17
N SER A 218 15.24 1.71 0.91
CA SER A 218 14.12 1.83 1.84
C SER A 218 12.86 2.45 1.20
N ARG A 219 11.73 1.73 1.27
CA ARG A 219 10.43 2.07 0.65
C ARG A 219 9.39 2.72 1.60
N PRO A 220 8.65 3.77 1.25
CA PRO A 220 7.37 4.11 1.89
C PRO A 220 6.21 3.39 1.15
N GLY A 221 5.25 2.75 1.82
CA GLY A 221 4.03 2.31 1.11
C GLY A 221 3.18 1.15 1.66
N SER A 222 3.57 0.45 2.73
CA SER A 222 2.67 -0.51 3.39
C SER A 222 2.04 0.12 4.62
N ALA A 223 0.71 0.10 4.69
CA ALA A 223 0.01 0.34 5.95
C ALA A 223 0.01 -0.97 6.76
N SER A 224 0.19 -0.87 8.07
CA SER A 224 0.11 -2.00 9.02
C SER A 224 -0.85 -1.61 10.15
N ALA A 225 -1.72 -2.52 10.58
CA ALA A 225 -2.73 -2.26 11.62
C ALA A 225 -2.34 -2.97 12.92
N TRP A 226 -2.18 -2.23 14.01
CA TRP A 226 -1.64 -2.71 15.27
C TRP A 226 -2.71 -2.53 16.35
N ALA A 227 -3.02 -3.56 17.14
CA ALA A 227 -4.01 -3.48 18.22
C ALA A 227 -3.28 -3.40 19.56
N VAL A 228 -3.52 -2.32 20.30
CA VAL A 228 -2.95 -2.13 21.64
C VAL A 228 -4.06 -2.36 22.66
N ARG A 229 -3.84 -3.32 23.55
CA ARG A 229 -4.73 -3.54 24.69
C ARG A 229 -4.61 -2.34 25.65
N SER A 230 -5.59 -1.44 25.65
CA SER A 230 -5.74 -0.45 26.71
C SER A 230 -6.34 -1.15 27.93
N THR A 231 -5.51 -1.53 28.90
CA THR A 231 -6.04 -1.72 30.26
C THR A 231 -6.39 -0.34 30.81
N PRO A 232 -7.61 -0.10 31.30
CA PRO A 232 -7.93 1.15 31.97
C PRO A 232 -7.17 1.16 33.30
N THR A 233 -5.98 1.76 33.32
CA THR A 233 -5.31 2.07 34.57
C THR A 233 -5.95 3.35 35.10
N SER A 234 -6.99 3.19 35.93
CA SER A 234 -7.40 4.26 36.84
C SER A 234 -6.24 4.48 37.82
N LEU A 235 -5.39 5.47 37.54
CA LEU A 235 -4.47 5.99 38.54
C LEU A 235 -5.30 6.80 39.55
N PRO A 236 -5.24 6.49 40.86
CA PRO A 236 -5.84 7.34 41.87
C PRO A 236 -5.12 8.69 41.87
N LEU A 237 -5.93 9.76 41.92
CA LEU A 237 -5.45 11.11 42.23
C LEU A 237 -5.04 11.12 43.71
N GLU A 238 -3.75 11.31 43.97
CA GLU A 238 -3.23 11.94 45.20
C GLU A 238 -2.39 13.15 44.80
#